data_AF-A0A7W4ZXT3-F1
#
_entry.id   AF-A0A7W4ZXT3-F1
#
_cell.length_a   1.000
_cell.length_b   1.000
_cell.length_c   1.000
_cell.angle_alpha   90.00
_cell.angle_beta   90.00
_cell.angle_gamma   90.00
#
_symmetry.space_group_name_H-M   'P 1'
#
loop_
_entity.id
_entity.type
_entity.pdbx_description
1 polymer ?
#
loop_
_entity_poly.entity_id
_entity_poly.type
_entity_poly.pdbx_seq_one_letter_code
_entity_poly.pdbx_strand_id
1 'polypeptide(L)'
;MRRPVEGEVHVHYGQIYVESDPDGYGPGLAEAFAGQSAGLCGAASPGSLHLSTGLHTGDVGFTVEVREEAPPLDPAWEDVVEVSFRPVSRDSVLVQWAGGASWPLGLEETDYRVRYCAQGMDRAGEKDTRLDDEPQLDRYLLQFWPAPPEPDRVLKQTSLSAANWHRYARELPPPPTPAERAEAERRARLAEETAQRERLLARERWEWGGQSPSQALRDVGGNVRGLLLFDPALLHALDASGPATQRAVALLAARRACEAAGLTALDWVADALTALAEGRPLPPPFDDDARMWQTLATDPRVPDRTVGRAVPPERPPFRPPLSPGDRGLHPEEAAQAVVGPAAAVARAMTADAQPLPAVAEPPAAETERSIAEAESPTPMANPPASDSTPYTAMFSIGPPDPSLRISQPHMALPAITGAAESDPLQAALDAVFAAVVTYGEDHPALLAEVWSAVEGRRS
;
A
#
# COMPACT_ATOMS: atom_id res chain seq x y z
N MET A 1 -18.95 -37.09 30.83
CA MET A 1 -19.06 -37.04 29.35
C MET A 1 -19.98 -35.88 28.97
N ARG A 2 -19.52 -34.98 28.11
CA ARG A 2 -20.30 -33.85 27.56
C ARG A 2 -20.54 -34.05 26.06
N ARG A 3 -21.67 -33.56 25.55
CA ARG A 3 -22.03 -33.54 24.13
C ARG A 3 -22.30 -32.11 23.66
N PRO A 4 -21.25 -31.32 23.35
CA PRO A 4 -21.45 -29.95 22.91
C PRO A 4 -22.15 -29.83 21.54
N VAL A 5 -22.10 -30.87 20.71
CA VAL A 5 -22.75 -30.92 19.40
C VAL A 5 -23.47 -32.26 19.24
N GLU A 6 -24.74 -32.21 18.88
CA GLU A 6 -25.58 -33.38 18.57
C GLU A 6 -26.68 -32.94 17.60
N GLY A 7 -26.71 -33.55 16.41
CA GLY A 7 -27.70 -33.23 15.38
C GLY A 7 -27.12 -33.27 13.97
N GLU A 8 -27.51 -32.30 13.15
CA GLU A 8 -26.99 -32.13 11.81
C GLU A 8 -26.08 -30.90 11.73
N VAL A 9 -25.00 -31.03 10.94
CA VAL A 9 -24.06 -29.95 10.65
C VAL A 9 -23.98 -29.81 9.14
N HIS A 10 -24.26 -28.61 8.65
CA HIS A 10 -24.11 -28.27 7.25
C HIS A 10 -22.65 -28.28 6.83
N VAL A 11 -22.36 -28.92 5.70
CA VAL A 11 -21.03 -28.99 5.09
C VAL A 11 -21.05 -28.39 3.69
N HIS A 12 -19.94 -27.75 3.33
CA HIS A 12 -19.63 -27.32 1.97
C HIS A 12 -18.20 -27.72 1.67
N TYR A 13 -17.96 -28.28 0.48
CA TYR A 13 -16.67 -28.83 0.06
C TYR A 13 -16.16 -30.00 0.93
N GLY A 14 -17.09 -30.74 1.55
CA GLY A 14 -16.77 -31.95 2.29
C GLY A 14 -15.87 -31.75 3.52
N GLN A 15 -16.00 -30.59 4.18
CA GLN A 15 -15.09 -30.16 5.24
C GLN A 15 -15.81 -29.51 6.41
N ILE A 16 -15.32 -29.83 7.62
CA ILE A 16 -15.69 -29.24 8.90
C ILE A 16 -14.39 -28.99 9.67
N TYR A 17 -14.34 -27.96 10.52
CA TYR A 17 -13.12 -27.63 11.26
C TYR A 17 -13.35 -27.60 12.76
N VAL A 18 -12.28 -27.84 13.51
CA VAL A 18 -12.16 -27.38 14.89
C VAL A 18 -11.09 -26.32 14.93
N GLU A 19 -11.40 -25.18 15.52
CA GLU A 19 -10.47 -24.05 15.65
C GLU A 19 -10.43 -23.59 17.10
N SER A 20 -9.25 -23.17 17.54
CA SER A 20 -9.05 -22.60 18.87
C SER A 20 -8.13 -21.38 18.85
N ASP A 21 -7.63 -20.97 17.69
CA ASP A 21 -6.89 -19.72 17.53
C ASP A 21 -7.88 -18.60 17.16
N PRO A 22 -8.11 -17.60 18.03
CA PRO A 22 -9.03 -16.51 17.73
C PRO A 22 -8.50 -15.53 16.68
N ASP A 23 -7.18 -15.50 16.46
CA ASP A 23 -6.50 -14.53 15.59
C ASP A 23 -6.01 -15.18 14.27
N GLY A 24 -6.20 -16.49 14.13
CA GLY A 24 -5.71 -17.30 13.01
C GLY A 24 -6.82 -17.80 12.09
N TYR A 25 -6.49 -17.95 10.80
CA TYR A 25 -7.25 -18.80 9.89
C TYR A 25 -6.62 -20.20 9.92
N GLY A 26 -7.44 -21.25 9.92
CA GLY A 26 -6.96 -22.63 9.88
C GLY A 26 -5.93 -22.89 8.75
N PRO A 27 -5.07 -23.91 8.90
CA PRO A 27 -4.01 -24.20 7.94
C PRO A 27 -4.58 -24.59 6.57
N GLY A 28 -3.77 -24.45 5.52
CA GLY A 28 -4.13 -25.00 4.21
C GLY A 28 -4.31 -26.52 4.27
N LEU A 29 -5.08 -27.09 3.33
CA LEU A 29 -5.39 -28.54 3.33
C LEU A 29 -4.14 -29.42 3.46
N ALA A 30 -3.10 -29.17 2.67
CA ALA A 30 -1.85 -29.93 2.74
C ALA A 30 -1.14 -29.77 4.09
N GLU A 31 -1.17 -28.57 4.68
CA GLU A 31 -0.56 -28.30 5.99
C GLU A 31 -1.31 -28.99 7.13
N ALA A 32 -2.64 -29.12 7.04
CA ALA A 32 -3.45 -29.81 8.04
C ALA A 32 -3.12 -31.30 8.16
N PHE A 33 -2.67 -31.93 7.06
CA PHE A 33 -2.36 -33.36 6.97
C PHE A 33 -0.86 -33.66 6.88
N ALA A 34 0.00 -32.65 6.86
CA ALA A 34 1.44 -32.82 6.63
C ALA A 34 2.06 -33.79 7.66
N GLY A 35 2.64 -34.88 7.16
CA GLY A 35 3.29 -35.90 7.98
C GLY A 35 2.35 -36.91 8.65
N GLN A 36 1.03 -36.85 8.38
CA GLN A 36 0.07 -37.85 8.88
C GLN A 36 -0.13 -39.01 7.92
N SER A 37 -0.56 -40.15 8.46
CA SER A 37 -1.10 -41.28 7.69
C SER A 37 -2.63 -41.29 7.62
N ALA A 38 -3.29 -40.68 8.61
CA ALA A 38 -4.72 -40.53 8.75
C ALA A 38 -5.20 -39.28 7.98
N GLY A 39 -5.83 -39.52 6.84
CA GLY A 39 -6.37 -38.47 5.98
C GLY A 39 -7.80 -38.02 6.26
N LEU A 40 -8.49 -38.59 7.25
CA LEU A 40 -9.87 -38.18 7.59
C LEU A 40 -9.93 -37.04 8.62
N CYS A 41 -8.89 -36.91 9.45
CA CYS A 41 -8.78 -35.90 10.48
C CYS A 41 -7.36 -35.33 10.45
N GLY A 42 -7.19 -34.12 9.92
CA GLY A 42 -5.92 -33.41 9.83
C GLY A 42 -5.66 -32.65 11.12
N ALA A 43 -4.55 -32.94 11.80
CA ALA A 43 -4.18 -32.38 13.10
C ALA A 43 -2.71 -31.96 13.16
N ALA A 44 -2.05 -31.78 12.01
CA ALA A 44 -0.62 -31.47 11.96
C ALA A 44 -0.29 -30.06 12.47
N SER A 45 -1.28 -29.17 12.53
CA SER A 45 -1.14 -27.81 13.07
C SER A 45 -1.81 -27.68 14.44
N PRO A 46 -1.10 -27.22 15.48
CA PRO A 46 -1.70 -26.94 16.78
C PRO A 46 -2.90 -26.01 16.66
N GLY A 47 -3.91 -26.23 17.50
CA GLY A 47 -5.10 -25.40 17.56
C GLY A 47 -6.10 -25.56 16.41
N SER A 48 -5.81 -26.38 15.39
CA SER A 48 -6.74 -26.69 14.31
C SER A 48 -6.93 -28.19 14.07
N LEU A 49 -8.17 -28.60 13.77
CA LEU A 49 -8.48 -29.87 13.10
C LEU A 49 -9.21 -29.62 11.78
N HIS A 50 -8.80 -30.34 10.75
CA HIS A 50 -9.55 -30.48 9.49
C HIS A 50 -10.28 -31.82 9.46
N LEU A 51 -11.59 -31.83 9.25
CA LEU A 51 -12.42 -33.04 9.26
C LEU A 51 -13.02 -33.24 7.87
N SER A 52 -12.67 -34.35 7.23
CA SER A 52 -13.19 -34.70 5.91
C SER A 52 -14.51 -35.47 6.03
N THR A 53 -15.47 -35.13 5.19
CA THR A 53 -16.75 -35.84 5.04
C THR A 53 -16.84 -36.52 3.66
N GLY A 54 -17.76 -37.48 3.54
CA GLY A 54 -18.14 -38.12 2.30
C GLY A 54 -19.06 -37.23 1.48
N LEU A 55 -20.11 -36.67 2.09
CA LEU A 55 -20.95 -35.66 1.44
C LEU A 55 -20.12 -34.40 1.14
N HIS A 56 -20.26 -33.86 -0.07
CA HIS A 56 -19.61 -32.61 -0.47
C HIS A 56 -20.40 -31.39 0.01
N THR A 57 -21.72 -31.36 -0.21
CA THR A 57 -22.59 -30.25 0.16
C THR A 57 -23.90 -30.72 0.79
N GLY A 58 -24.31 -30.11 1.90
CA GLY A 58 -25.58 -30.39 2.57
C GLY A 58 -25.39 -30.75 4.04
N ASP A 59 -26.42 -31.29 4.68
CA ASP A 59 -26.38 -31.62 6.11
C ASP A 59 -25.91 -33.07 6.37
N VAL A 60 -24.96 -33.22 7.29
CA VAL A 60 -24.44 -34.51 7.75
C VAL A 60 -24.80 -34.75 9.21
N GLY A 61 -24.99 -36.01 9.60
CA GLY A 61 -25.15 -36.35 11.02
C GLY A 61 -23.84 -36.14 11.77
N PHE A 62 -23.84 -35.32 12.82
CA PHE A 62 -22.61 -35.01 13.54
C PHE A 62 -22.82 -35.03 15.05
N THR A 63 -21.87 -35.64 15.77
CA THR A 63 -21.84 -35.63 17.22
C THR A 63 -20.42 -35.39 17.71
N VAL A 64 -20.27 -34.47 18.67
CA VAL A 64 -19.02 -34.25 19.38
C VAL A 64 -19.17 -34.74 20.82
N GLU A 65 -18.22 -35.53 21.30
CA GLU A 65 -18.17 -36.01 22.68
C GLU A 65 -16.86 -35.60 23.36
N VAL A 66 -16.95 -34.99 24.54
CA VAL A 66 -15.80 -34.71 25.41
C VAL A 66 -15.87 -35.63 26.63
N ARG A 67 -14.84 -36.46 26.80
CA ARG A 67 -14.75 -37.54 27.78
C ARG A 67 -13.51 -37.39 28.67
N GLU A 68 -13.53 -38.04 29.83
CA GLU A 68 -12.39 -38.08 30.76
C GLU A 68 -11.41 -39.20 30.41
N GLU A 69 -11.89 -40.28 29.79
CA GLU A 69 -11.12 -41.47 29.45
C GLU A 69 -11.43 -41.94 28.01
N ALA A 70 -10.53 -42.77 27.46
CA ALA A 70 -10.66 -43.33 26.12
C ALA A 70 -11.93 -44.19 26.00
N PRO A 71 -12.87 -43.85 25.10
CA PRO A 71 -14.07 -44.66 24.90
C PRO A 71 -13.72 -45.99 24.19
N PRO A 72 -14.44 -47.10 24.49
CA PRO A 72 -14.29 -48.33 23.73
C PRO A 72 -14.64 -48.11 22.25
N LEU A 73 -13.94 -48.81 21.35
CA LEU A 73 -14.21 -48.73 19.92
C LEU A 73 -15.49 -49.51 19.59
N ASP A 74 -16.52 -48.80 19.13
CA ASP A 74 -17.73 -49.43 18.62
C ASP A 74 -17.46 -50.00 17.21
N PRO A 75 -17.62 -51.32 16.99
CA PRO A 75 -17.35 -51.94 15.69
C PRO A 75 -18.31 -51.51 14.59
N ALA A 76 -19.43 -50.83 14.90
CA ALA A 76 -20.42 -50.36 13.94
C ALA A 76 -19.93 -49.23 13.02
N TRP A 77 -18.91 -48.48 13.43
CA TRP A 77 -18.29 -47.44 12.60
C TRP A 77 -17.50 -48.04 11.46
N GLU A 78 -17.57 -47.44 10.27
CA GLU A 78 -16.92 -47.96 9.06
C GLU A 78 -15.45 -47.59 9.02
N ASP A 79 -15.17 -46.29 9.13
CA ASP A 79 -13.83 -45.73 9.10
C ASP A 79 -13.53 -45.02 10.41
N VAL A 80 -12.36 -45.27 10.98
CA VAL A 80 -11.99 -44.73 12.28
C VAL A 80 -10.52 -44.35 12.27
N VAL A 81 -10.24 -43.09 12.57
CA VAL A 81 -8.89 -42.57 12.78
C VAL A 81 -8.75 -41.99 14.16
N GLU A 82 -7.52 -41.99 14.66
CA GLU A 82 -7.17 -41.26 15.85
C GLU A 82 -5.96 -40.36 15.61
N VAL A 83 -6.01 -39.14 16.14
CA VAL A 83 -4.97 -38.12 16.06
C VAL A 83 -4.79 -37.45 17.41
N SER A 84 -3.73 -36.66 17.55
CA SER A 84 -3.49 -35.84 18.75
C SER A 84 -3.83 -34.39 18.44
N PHE A 85 -4.50 -33.72 19.38
CA PHE A 85 -4.92 -32.33 19.25
C PHE A 85 -4.54 -31.56 20.51
N ARG A 86 -3.99 -30.36 20.31
CA ARG A 86 -3.71 -29.43 21.40
C ARG A 86 -4.36 -28.08 21.08
N PRO A 87 -5.40 -27.65 21.82
CA PRO A 87 -5.93 -26.31 21.73
C PRO A 87 -4.86 -25.25 22.04
N VAL A 88 -4.91 -24.12 21.35
CA VAL A 88 -4.04 -22.95 21.64
C VAL A 88 -4.75 -21.89 22.48
N SER A 89 -6.06 -22.04 22.68
CA SER A 89 -6.85 -21.28 23.65
C SER A 89 -7.99 -22.13 24.22
N ARG A 90 -8.66 -21.63 25.25
CA ARG A 90 -9.88 -22.24 25.84
C ARG A 90 -11.12 -22.12 24.94
N ASP A 91 -11.07 -21.27 23.92
CA ASP A 91 -12.20 -20.96 23.05
C ASP A 91 -12.24 -21.91 21.83
N SER A 92 -12.12 -23.22 22.10
CA SER A 92 -12.22 -24.23 21.04
C SER A 92 -13.66 -24.34 20.53
N VAL A 93 -13.84 -24.22 19.22
CA VAL A 93 -15.13 -24.31 18.53
C VAL A 93 -15.09 -25.34 17.41
N LEU A 94 -16.20 -26.07 17.21
CA LEU A 94 -16.48 -26.70 15.92
C LEU A 94 -17.04 -25.61 15.01
N VAL A 95 -16.54 -25.49 13.79
CA VAL A 95 -16.95 -24.44 12.85
C VAL A 95 -17.18 -25.01 11.46
N GLN A 96 -18.26 -24.53 10.82
CA GLN A 96 -18.56 -24.84 9.44
C GLN A 96 -17.66 -24.07 8.48
N TRP A 97 -17.69 -24.46 7.21
CA TRP A 97 -17.03 -23.71 6.16
C TRP A 97 -17.47 -22.22 6.14
N ALA A 98 -16.48 -21.35 5.91
CA ALA A 98 -16.63 -19.89 5.94
C ALA A 98 -17.28 -19.30 7.21
N GLY A 99 -17.25 -20.03 8.33
CA GLY A 99 -17.81 -19.56 9.60
C GLY A 99 -19.34 -19.53 9.65
N GLY A 100 -20.03 -20.31 8.80
CA GLY A 100 -21.50 -20.30 8.70
C GLY A 100 -22.23 -20.56 10.03
N ALA A 101 -21.73 -21.51 10.83
CA ALA A 101 -22.15 -21.75 12.20
C ALA A 101 -20.99 -22.27 13.04
N SER A 102 -21.06 -22.07 14.36
CA SER A 102 -20.05 -22.57 15.30
C SER A 102 -20.66 -23.04 16.62
N TRP A 103 -19.98 -24.00 17.25
CA TRP A 103 -20.37 -24.58 18.53
C TRP A 103 -19.17 -24.64 19.49
N PRO A 104 -19.26 -24.00 20.67
CA PRO A 104 -18.23 -24.11 21.70
C PRO A 104 -18.07 -25.54 22.20
N LEU A 105 -16.85 -26.04 22.18
CA LEU A 105 -16.51 -27.38 22.66
C LEU A 105 -16.14 -27.39 24.15
N GLY A 106 -15.66 -26.26 24.66
CA GLY A 106 -15.21 -26.08 26.04
C GLY A 106 -14.08 -27.04 26.39
N LEU A 107 -13.04 -27.07 25.55
CA LEU A 107 -11.81 -27.82 25.78
C LEU A 107 -10.85 -26.96 26.62
N GLU A 108 -10.08 -27.60 27.48
CA GLU A 108 -9.01 -26.96 28.24
C GLU A 108 -7.72 -26.92 27.41
N GLU A 109 -6.76 -26.07 27.76
CA GLU A 109 -5.44 -25.99 27.08
C GLU A 109 -4.52 -27.16 27.48
N THR A 110 -4.91 -28.38 27.14
CA THR A 110 -4.19 -29.63 27.39
C THR A 110 -4.12 -30.51 26.14
N ASP A 111 -3.27 -31.52 26.16
CA ASP A 111 -3.21 -32.51 25.07
C ASP A 111 -4.43 -33.45 25.12
N TYR A 112 -5.07 -33.62 23.98
CA TYR A 112 -6.18 -34.55 23.76
C TYR A 112 -5.79 -35.60 22.72
N ARG A 113 -6.25 -36.82 22.95
CA ARG A 113 -6.44 -37.77 21.85
C ARG A 113 -7.83 -37.56 21.28
N VAL A 114 -7.89 -37.57 19.96
CA VAL A 114 -9.11 -37.35 19.18
C VAL A 114 -9.39 -38.59 18.36
N ARG A 115 -10.60 -39.13 18.45
CA ARG A 115 -11.09 -40.16 17.54
C ARG A 115 -12.14 -39.57 16.63
N TYR A 116 -11.96 -39.77 15.32
CA TYR A 116 -12.93 -39.39 14.31
C TYR A 116 -13.43 -40.66 13.63
N CYS A 117 -14.72 -40.93 13.82
CA CYS A 117 -15.42 -42.06 13.24
C CYS A 117 -16.36 -41.57 12.15
N ALA A 118 -16.39 -42.29 11.03
CA ALA A 118 -17.26 -42.01 9.90
C ALA A 118 -18.04 -43.25 9.48
N GLN A 119 -19.23 -43.03 8.92
CA GLN A 119 -20.07 -44.06 8.33
C GLN A 119 -20.89 -43.50 7.19
N GLY A 120 -21.04 -44.26 6.11
CA GLY A 120 -21.81 -43.88 4.93
C GLY A 120 -21.06 -42.99 3.94
N MET A 121 -19.73 -42.84 4.08
CA MET A 121 -18.95 -41.88 3.29
C MET A 121 -19.03 -42.12 1.77
N ASP A 122 -18.97 -43.38 1.33
CA ASP A 122 -19.03 -43.69 -0.11
C ASP A 122 -20.40 -43.35 -0.70
N ARG A 123 -21.48 -43.73 0.00
CA ARG A 123 -22.86 -43.42 -0.43
C ARG A 123 -23.12 -41.91 -0.48
N ALA A 124 -22.61 -41.17 0.50
CA ALA A 124 -22.74 -39.72 0.54
C ALA A 124 -21.90 -39.05 -0.55
N GLY A 125 -20.68 -39.52 -0.79
CA GLY A 125 -19.81 -39.04 -1.86
C GLY A 125 -20.36 -39.30 -3.27
N GLU A 126 -21.03 -40.44 -3.48
CA GLU A 126 -21.72 -40.74 -4.75
C GLU A 126 -22.90 -39.78 -5.04
N LYS A 127 -23.59 -39.33 -3.99
CA LYS A 127 -24.69 -38.36 -4.11
C LYS A 127 -24.19 -36.93 -4.30
N ASP A 128 -23.01 -36.61 -3.75
CA ASP A 128 -22.34 -35.30 -3.75
C ASP A 128 -23.08 -34.21 -2.95
N THR A 129 -24.34 -33.93 -3.32
CA THR A 129 -25.18 -32.90 -2.70
C THR A 129 -26.49 -33.47 -2.15
N ARG A 130 -26.81 -33.19 -0.88
CA ARG A 130 -28.07 -33.57 -0.21
C ARG A 130 -28.97 -32.34 -0.03
N LEU A 131 -30.27 -32.49 -0.33
CA LEU A 131 -31.30 -31.47 -0.05
C LEU A 131 -31.96 -31.68 1.32
N ASP A 132 -32.55 -30.64 1.90
CA ASP A 132 -33.10 -30.62 3.27
C ASP A 132 -34.13 -31.73 3.57
N ASP A 133 -34.91 -32.16 2.58
CA ASP A 133 -35.96 -33.18 2.72
C ASP A 133 -35.46 -34.61 2.46
N GLU A 134 -34.21 -34.76 2.04
CA GLU A 134 -33.61 -36.06 1.75
C GLU A 134 -33.07 -36.73 3.03
N PRO A 135 -33.12 -38.08 3.11
CA PRO A 135 -32.61 -38.79 4.28
C PRO A 135 -31.09 -38.66 4.41
N GLN A 136 -30.62 -38.69 5.65
CA GLN A 136 -29.20 -38.70 5.98
C GLN A 136 -28.46 -39.87 5.31
N LEU A 137 -27.30 -39.57 4.72
CA LEU A 137 -26.48 -40.53 3.97
C LEU A 137 -25.25 -40.96 4.76
N ASP A 138 -24.62 -40.02 5.44
CA ASP A 138 -23.44 -40.22 6.27
C ASP A 138 -23.61 -39.61 7.67
N ARG A 139 -22.82 -40.15 8.60
CA ARG A 139 -22.75 -39.68 9.99
C ARG A 139 -21.34 -39.76 10.55
N TYR A 140 -21.05 -38.88 11.49
CA TYR A 140 -19.74 -38.66 12.06
C TYR A 140 -19.80 -38.53 13.58
N LEU A 141 -18.76 -39.05 14.22
CA LEU A 141 -18.56 -38.93 15.65
C LEU A 141 -17.13 -38.48 15.93
N LEU A 142 -17.00 -37.34 16.61
CA LEU A 142 -15.73 -36.76 17.03
C LEU A 142 -15.61 -36.85 18.55
N GLN A 143 -14.63 -37.59 19.06
CA GLN A 143 -14.47 -37.83 20.49
C GLN A 143 -13.12 -37.29 20.99
N PHE A 144 -13.15 -36.53 22.07
CA PHE A 144 -11.97 -35.98 22.75
C PHE A 144 -11.81 -36.62 24.13
N TRP A 145 -10.59 -37.01 24.49
CA TRP A 145 -10.24 -37.33 25.89
C TRP A 145 -8.79 -36.91 26.18
N PRO A 146 -8.47 -36.43 27.40
CA PRO A 146 -7.11 -36.06 27.77
C PRO A 146 -6.16 -37.26 27.63
N ALA A 147 -5.06 -37.07 26.91
CA ALA A 147 -4.02 -38.08 26.74
C ALA A 147 -2.74 -37.44 26.21
N PRO A 148 -1.55 -38.03 26.50
CA PRO A 148 -0.30 -37.59 25.89
C PRO A 148 -0.37 -37.67 24.35
N PRO A 149 0.35 -36.80 23.62
CA PRO A 149 0.38 -36.83 22.18
C PRO A 149 1.05 -38.12 21.67
N GLU A 150 0.36 -38.80 20.76
CA GLU A 150 0.82 -39.98 20.04
C GLU A 150 0.69 -39.78 18.52
N PRO A 151 1.47 -40.50 17.69
CA PRO A 151 1.28 -40.52 16.25
C PRO A 151 -0.16 -40.84 15.84
N ASP A 152 -0.57 -40.34 14.68
CA ASP A 152 -1.88 -40.66 14.15
C ASP A 152 -1.99 -42.16 13.80
N ARG A 153 -3.21 -42.69 13.90
CA ARG A 153 -3.50 -44.10 13.63
C ARG A 153 -4.78 -44.25 12.84
N VAL A 154 -4.72 -45.03 11.76
CA VAL A 154 -5.91 -45.56 11.09
C VAL A 154 -6.30 -46.86 11.79
N LEU A 155 -7.39 -46.83 12.57
CA LEU A 155 -7.86 -47.99 13.33
C LEU A 155 -8.75 -48.90 12.50
N LYS A 156 -9.56 -48.32 11.60
CA LYS A 156 -10.44 -49.05 10.70
C LYS A 156 -10.58 -48.27 9.40
N GLN A 157 -10.54 -48.98 8.27
CA GLN A 157 -10.72 -48.41 6.94
C GLN A 157 -11.54 -49.41 6.12
N THR A 158 -12.73 -49.01 5.69
CA THR A 158 -13.62 -49.80 4.83
C THR A 158 -14.08 -49.04 3.60
N SER A 159 -14.21 -47.71 3.65
CA SER A 159 -14.69 -46.92 2.52
C SER A 159 -13.58 -46.57 1.52
N LEU A 160 -13.96 -46.38 0.25
CA LEU A 160 -13.07 -45.87 -0.79
C LEU A 160 -12.71 -44.40 -0.54
N SER A 161 -13.66 -43.61 -0.05
CA SER A 161 -13.45 -42.22 0.36
C SER A 161 -12.33 -42.10 1.41
N ALA A 162 -12.40 -42.89 2.49
CA ALA A 162 -11.35 -42.89 3.51
C ALA A 162 -9.99 -43.36 2.94
N ALA A 163 -10.00 -44.40 2.11
CA ALA A 163 -8.78 -44.90 1.47
C ALA A 163 -8.08 -43.84 0.60
N ASN A 164 -8.86 -43.04 -0.15
CA ASN A 164 -8.34 -41.96 -0.98
C ASN A 164 -7.73 -40.83 -0.14
N TRP A 165 -8.42 -40.41 0.92
CA TRP A 165 -7.92 -39.41 1.85
C TRP A 165 -6.64 -39.85 2.57
N HIS A 166 -6.59 -41.11 3.02
CA HIS A 166 -5.39 -41.66 3.64
C HIS A 166 -4.21 -41.74 2.67
N ARG A 167 -4.47 -42.03 1.38
CA ARG A 167 -3.43 -41.97 0.34
C ARG A 167 -2.91 -40.54 0.18
N TYR A 168 -3.81 -39.55 0.05
CA TYR A 168 -3.45 -38.14 -0.04
C TYR A 168 -2.52 -37.72 1.10
N ALA A 169 -2.88 -38.00 2.35
CA ALA A 169 -2.07 -37.64 3.51
C ALA A 169 -0.66 -38.29 3.47
N ARG A 170 -0.56 -39.57 3.08
CA ARG A 170 0.73 -40.29 2.97
C ARG A 170 1.62 -39.82 1.83
N GLU A 171 1.04 -39.23 0.79
CA GLU A 171 1.76 -38.71 -0.38
C GLU A 171 2.24 -37.26 -0.17
N LEU A 172 1.75 -36.57 0.86
CA LEU A 172 2.23 -35.24 1.20
C LEU A 172 3.71 -35.26 1.60
N PRO A 173 4.47 -34.22 1.24
CA PRO A 173 5.83 -34.07 1.74
C PRO A 173 5.81 -33.95 3.27
N PRO A 174 6.90 -34.34 3.95
CA PRO A 174 7.02 -34.09 5.37
C PRO A 174 6.89 -32.58 5.66
N PRO A 175 6.28 -32.19 6.79
CA PRO A 175 6.18 -30.78 7.15
C PRO A 175 7.59 -30.19 7.26
N PRO A 176 7.76 -28.91 6.87
CA PRO A 176 9.04 -28.24 7.00
C PRO A 176 9.46 -28.25 8.48
N THR A 177 10.72 -28.56 8.70
CA THR A 177 11.33 -28.55 10.03
C THR A 177 11.24 -27.15 10.66
N PRO A 178 11.28 -27.03 12.00
CA PRO A 178 11.35 -25.72 12.65
C PRO A 178 12.50 -24.83 12.13
N ALA A 179 13.62 -25.44 11.74
CA ALA A 179 14.76 -24.74 11.17
C ALA A 179 14.45 -24.17 9.77
N GLU A 180 13.81 -24.95 8.90
CA GLU A 180 13.40 -24.50 7.56
C GLU A 180 12.36 -23.38 7.62
N ARG A 181 11.40 -23.47 8.54
CA ARG A 181 10.42 -22.39 8.78
C ARG A 181 11.10 -21.11 9.24
N ALA A 182 11.98 -21.19 10.25
CA ALA A 182 12.72 -20.03 10.73
C ALA A 182 13.61 -19.40 9.64
N GLU A 183 14.18 -20.22 8.74
CA GLU A 183 14.94 -19.72 7.60
C GLU A 183 14.05 -19.06 6.55
N ALA A 184 12.88 -19.62 6.24
CA ALA A 184 11.90 -19.01 5.35
C ALA A 184 11.43 -17.65 5.88
N GLU A 185 11.11 -17.55 7.18
CA GLU A 185 10.77 -16.28 7.83
C GLU A 185 11.90 -15.26 7.76
N ARG A 186 13.15 -15.68 8.03
CA ARG A 186 14.32 -14.78 7.88
C ARG A 186 14.46 -14.27 6.46
N ARG A 187 14.30 -15.14 5.46
CA ARG A 187 14.34 -14.75 4.05
C ARG A 187 13.21 -13.79 3.69
N ALA A 188 11.99 -14.02 4.21
CA ALA A 188 10.85 -13.14 4.01
C ALA A 188 11.10 -11.75 4.61
N ARG A 189 11.59 -11.67 5.86
CA ARG A 189 11.96 -10.40 6.52
C ARG A 189 13.02 -9.63 5.73
N LEU A 190 14.09 -10.30 5.32
CA LEU A 190 15.15 -9.68 4.52
C LEU A 190 14.65 -9.18 3.16
N ALA A 191 13.77 -9.94 2.51
CA ALA A 191 13.16 -9.53 1.25
C ALA A 191 12.25 -8.31 1.42
N GLU A 192 11.48 -8.25 2.51
CA GLU A 192 10.64 -7.11 2.85
C GLU A 192 11.48 -5.86 3.13
N GLU A 193 12.51 -5.96 3.97
CA GLU A 193 13.43 -4.85 4.26
C GLU A 193 14.11 -4.33 2.97
N THR A 194 14.53 -5.24 2.10
CA THR A 194 15.13 -4.89 0.81
C THR A 194 14.12 -4.16 -0.09
N ALA A 195 12.90 -4.69 -0.20
CA ALA A 195 11.84 -4.08 -1.01
C ALA A 195 11.44 -2.68 -0.47
N GLN A 196 11.38 -2.50 0.85
CA GLN A 196 11.11 -1.21 1.47
C GLN A 196 12.23 -0.21 1.14
N ARG A 197 13.51 -0.61 1.26
CA ARG A 197 14.65 0.23 0.91
C ARG A 197 14.64 0.62 -0.57
N GLU A 198 14.36 -0.32 -1.46
CA GLU A 198 14.24 -0.04 -2.89
C GLU A 198 13.09 0.92 -3.21
N ARG A 199 11.94 0.78 -2.54
CA ARG A 199 10.79 1.70 -2.66
C ARG A 199 11.16 3.11 -2.21
N LEU A 200 11.84 3.26 -1.08
CA LEU A 200 12.31 4.57 -0.60
C LEU A 200 13.29 5.22 -1.57
N LEU A 201 14.26 4.47 -2.08
CA LEU A 201 15.22 4.98 -3.07
C LEU A 201 14.54 5.30 -4.41
N ALA A 202 13.57 4.50 -4.85
CA ALA A 202 12.79 4.77 -6.05
C ALA A 202 11.94 6.03 -5.89
N ARG A 203 11.35 6.22 -4.71
CA ARG A 203 10.60 7.44 -4.39
C ARG A 203 11.49 8.66 -4.41
N GLU A 204 12.64 8.59 -3.77
CA GLU A 204 13.62 9.69 -3.77
C GLU A 204 14.05 10.02 -5.21
N ARG A 205 14.50 9.04 -5.99
CA ARG A 205 14.84 9.25 -7.41
C ARG A 205 13.67 9.86 -8.19
N TRP A 206 12.45 9.36 -7.98
CA TRP A 206 11.29 9.93 -8.65
C TRP A 206 11.07 11.37 -8.26
N GLU A 207 11.19 11.77 -6.99
CA GLU A 207 11.05 13.16 -6.53
C GLU A 207 12.13 14.08 -7.11
N TRP A 208 13.33 13.54 -7.35
CA TRP A 208 14.50 14.25 -7.84
C TRP A 208 14.76 14.13 -9.34
N GLY A 209 13.80 13.61 -10.10
CA GLY A 209 13.80 13.68 -11.57
C GLY A 209 14.46 12.51 -12.27
N GLY A 210 14.51 11.37 -11.58
CA GLY A 210 15.12 10.13 -12.03
C GLY A 210 16.51 9.88 -11.44
N GLN A 211 17.11 10.84 -10.74
CA GLN A 211 18.44 10.76 -10.14
C GLN A 211 18.38 11.15 -8.67
N SER A 212 19.15 10.48 -7.80
CA SER A 212 19.26 10.90 -6.39
C SER A 212 20.12 12.15 -6.27
N PRO A 213 19.80 13.08 -5.37
CA PRO A 213 20.59 14.29 -5.16
C PRO A 213 21.94 13.98 -4.52
N SER A 214 22.95 14.79 -4.86
CA SER A 214 24.22 14.82 -4.14
C SER A 214 24.04 15.35 -2.70
N GLN A 215 25.07 15.22 -1.87
CA GLN A 215 25.05 15.81 -0.53
C GLN A 215 24.98 17.34 -0.57
N ALA A 216 25.64 17.99 -1.56
CA ALA A 216 25.59 19.44 -1.71
C ALA A 216 24.16 19.95 -2.02
N LEU A 217 23.41 19.26 -2.88
CA LEU A 217 22.00 19.56 -3.14
C LEU A 217 21.08 19.32 -1.93
N ARG A 218 21.46 18.44 -1.00
CA ARG A 218 20.70 18.23 0.24
C ARG A 218 20.94 19.34 1.26
N ASP A 219 22.15 19.90 1.27
CA ASP A 219 22.61 20.85 2.29
C ASP A 219 22.44 22.31 1.86
N VAL A 220 22.28 22.59 0.56
CA VAL A 220 22.14 23.96 0.04
C VAL A 220 20.82 24.60 0.52
N GLY A 221 20.91 25.80 1.10
CA GLY A 221 19.75 26.52 1.64
C GLY A 221 18.86 27.22 0.61
N GLY A 222 19.23 27.18 -0.67
CA GLY A 222 18.54 27.84 -1.77
C GLY A 222 17.24 27.17 -2.21
N ASN A 223 16.62 27.75 -3.23
CA ASN A 223 15.36 27.32 -3.80
C ASN A 223 15.49 26.12 -4.75
N VAL A 224 16.02 25.02 -4.21
CA VAL A 224 16.15 23.72 -4.87
C VAL A 224 14.79 23.23 -5.39
N ARG A 225 13.74 23.35 -4.56
CA ARG A 225 12.40 22.86 -4.90
C ARG A 225 11.77 23.63 -6.06
N GLY A 226 12.05 24.92 -6.18
CA GLY A 226 11.60 25.75 -7.28
C GLY A 226 12.11 25.23 -8.62
N LEU A 227 13.43 25.12 -8.78
CA LEU A 227 14.01 24.67 -10.05
C LEU A 227 13.74 23.18 -10.33
N LEU A 228 13.67 22.33 -9.29
CA LEU A 228 13.34 20.91 -9.42
C LEU A 228 11.99 20.65 -10.10
N LEU A 229 11.02 21.56 -9.97
CA LEU A 229 9.72 21.43 -10.63
C LEU A 229 9.78 21.71 -12.13
N PHE A 230 10.69 22.59 -12.57
CA PHE A 230 10.81 23.01 -13.96
C PHE A 230 11.79 22.15 -14.75
N ASP A 231 12.99 21.92 -14.20
CA ASP A 231 14.04 21.16 -14.86
C ASP A 231 14.96 20.45 -13.85
N PRO A 232 14.59 19.22 -13.43
CA PRO A 232 15.44 18.41 -12.57
C PRO A 232 16.82 18.11 -13.18
N ALA A 233 16.92 17.96 -14.51
CA ALA A 233 18.17 17.61 -15.16
C ALA A 233 19.15 18.79 -15.11
N LEU A 234 18.66 20.01 -15.28
CA LEU A 234 19.46 21.23 -15.16
C LEU A 234 19.96 21.41 -13.73
N LEU A 235 19.10 21.14 -12.74
CA LEU A 235 19.47 21.20 -11.34
C LEU A 235 20.65 20.27 -11.01
N HIS A 236 20.60 19.02 -11.45
CA HIS A 236 21.72 18.08 -11.29
C HIS A 236 22.96 18.49 -12.10
N ALA A 237 22.77 19.10 -13.27
CA ALA A 237 23.89 19.60 -14.07
C ALA A 237 24.61 20.79 -13.42
N LEU A 238 23.87 21.69 -12.77
CA LEU A 238 24.42 22.81 -12.00
C LEU A 238 25.16 22.35 -10.75
N ASP A 239 24.61 21.37 -10.03
CA ASP A 239 25.28 20.73 -8.89
C ASP A 239 26.60 20.08 -9.30
N ALA A 240 26.60 19.34 -10.41
CA ALA A 240 27.80 18.74 -10.96
C ALA A 240 28.77 19.74 -11.61
N SER A 241 28.39 21.02 -11.71
CA SER A 241 29.24 22.07 -12.29
C SER A 241 30.11 22.73 -11.22
N GLY A 242 31.30 23.20 -11.61
CA GLY A 242 32.19 23.90 -10.68
C GLY A 242 31.66 25.29 -10.28
N PRO A 243 32.14 25.86 -9.16
CA PRO A 243 31.76 27.18 -8.66
C PRO A 243 31.80 28.30 -9.71
N ALA A 244 32.79 28.28 -10.61
CA ALA A 244 32.92 29.29 -11.67
C ALA A 244 31.76 29.26 -12.68
N THR A 245 31.28 28.07 -13.03
CA THR A 245 30.13 27.90 -13.93
C THR A 245 28.85 28.30 -13.22
N GLN A 246 28.67 27.89 -11.96
CA GLN A 246 27.52 28.26 -11.15
C GLN A 246 27.39 29.79 -11.00
N ARG A 247 28.49 30.50 -10.71
CA ARG A 247 28.52 31.98 -10.66
C ARG A 247 28.21 32.62 -12.00
N ALA A 248 28.73 32.09 -13.10
CA ALA A 248 28.45 32.62 -14.42
C ALA A 248 26.98 32.44 -14.82
N VAL A 249 26.39 31.30 -14.48
CA VAL A 249 24.95 31.04 -14.67
C VAL A 249 24.11 31.97 -13.81
N ALA A 250 24.48 32.17 -12.55
CA ALA A 250 23.78 33.10 -11.66
C ALA A 250 23.75 34.53 -12.25
N LEU A 251 24.91 35.02 -12.72
CA LEU A 251 25.02 36.33 -13.37
C LEU A 251 24.21 36.40 -14.67
N LEU A 252 24.25 35.34 -15.49
CA LEU A 252 23.47 35.27 -16.73
C LEU A 252 21.97 35.36 -16.42
N ALA A 253 21.48 34.58 -15.47
CA ALA A 253 20.08 34.57 -15.07
C ALA A 253 19.64 35.94 -14.54
N ALA A 254 20.44 36.58 -13.69
CA ALA A 254 20.16 37.93 -13.18
C ALA A 254 20.06 38.97 -14.31
N ARG A 255 20.99 38.93 -15.28
CA ARG A 255 20.96 39.84 -16.45
C ARG A 255 19.72 39.61 -17.29
N ARG A 256 19.41 38.36 -17.63
CA ARG A 256 18.24 38.00 -18.45
C ARG A 256 16.93 38.39 -17.76
N ALA A 257 16.79 38.16 -16.46
CA ALA A 257 15.63 38.59 -15.70
C ALA A 257 15.45 40.12 -15.78
N CYS A 258 16.52 40.89 -15.58
CA CYS A 258 16.47 42.35 -15.66
C CYS A 258 16.17 42.85 -17.08
N GLU A 259 16.71 42.22 -18.11
CA GLU A 259 16.43 42.55 -19.51
C GLU A 259 14.97 42.29 -19.88
N ALA A 260 14.44 41.12 -19.50
CA ALA A 260 13.03 40.78 -19.72
C ALA A 260 12.10 41.79 -19.05
N ALA A 261 12.39 42.17 -17.81
CA ALA A 261 11.64 43.18 -17.07
C ALA A 261 11.88 44.63 -17.55
N GLY A 262 12.86 44.88 -18.43
CA GLY A 262 13.22 46.22 -18.91
C GLY A 262 13.94 47.09 -17.88
N LEU A 263 14.55 46.47 -16.86
CA LEU A 263 15.20 47.13 -15.73
C LEU A 263 16.66 47.54 -16.00
N THR A 264 17.30 47.01 -17.04
CA THR A 264 18.72 47.28 -17.34
C THR A 264 19.02 48.73 -17.72
N ALA A 265 17.99 49.52 -18.06
CA ALA A 265 18.12 50.95 -18.31
C ALA A 265 18.20 51.81 -17.03
N LEU A 266 17.96 51.22 -15.86
CA LEU A 266 18.03 51.92 -14.57
C LEU A 266 19.45 51.86 -14.02
N ASP A 267 20.01 53.01 -13.68
CA ASP A 267 21.41 53.14 -13.24
C ASP A 267 21.72 52.22 -12.04
N TRP A 268 20.82 52.18 -11.05
CA TRP A 268 20.98 51.36 -9.84
C TRP A 268 20.94 49.84 -10.11
N VAL A 269 20.25 49.40 -11.17
CA VAL A 269 20.24 47.99 -11.61
C VAL A 269 21.51 47.67 -12.40
N ALA A 270 21.93 48.57 -13.29
CA ALA A 270 23.16 48.42 -14.06
C ALA A 270 24.39 48.35 -13.16
N ASP A 271 24.44 49.19 -12.12
CA ASP A 271 25.50 49.18 -11.11
C ASP A 271 25.54 47.86 -10.32
N ALA A 272 24.36 47.32 -9.95
CA ALA A 272 24.26 46.03 -9.26
C ALA A 272 24.73 44.86 -10.14
N LEU A 273 24.32 44.80 -11.41
CA LEU A 273 24.78 43.78 -12.35
C LEU A 273 26.29 43.88 -12.63
N THR A 274 26.85 45.09 -12.58
CA THR A 274 28.30 45.32 -12.68
C THR A 274 29.02 44.83 -11.43
N ALA A 275 28.51 45.16 -10.24
CA ALA A 275 29.06 44.66 -8.98
C ALA A 275 29.05 43.13 -8.91
N LEU A 276 27.96 42.47 -9.33
CA LEU A 276 27.88 41.01 -9.44
C LEU A 276 28.94 40.44 -10.39
N ALA A 277 29.16 41.06 -11.55
CA ALA A 277 30.16 40.59 -12.51
C ALA A 277 31.60 40.72 -11.99
N GLU A 278 31.85 41.71 -11.15
CA GLU A 278 33.14 41.96 -10.51
C GLU A 278 33.32 41.20 -9.18
N GLY A 279 32.29 40.46 -8.73
CA GLY A 279 32.30 39.77 -7.44
C GLY A 279 32.33 40.71 -6.23
N ARG A 280 31.85 41.94 -6.38
CA ARG A 280 31.74 42.93 -5.30
C ARG A 280 30.39 42.82 -4.59
N PRO A 281 30.30 43.25 -3.31
CA PRO A 281 29.02 43.37 -2.62
C PRO A 281 28.04 44.25 -3.40
N LEU A 282 26.75 43.92 -3.30
CA LEU A 282 25.70 44.67 -3.99
C LEU A 282 25.65 46.13 -3.49
N PRO A 283 25.61 47.12 -4.40
CA PRO A 283 25.50 48.52 -4.04
C PRO A 283 24.05 48.88 -3.66
N PRO A 284 23.82 50.04 -3.03
CA PRO A 284 22.46 50.56 -2.84
C PRO A 284 21.69 50.67 -4.17
N PRO A 285 20.39 50.32 -4.20
CA PRO A 285 19.53 49.99 -3.07
C PRO A 285 19.53 48.51 -2.67
N PHE A 286 20.31 47.65 -3.32
CA PHE A 286 20.33 46.20 -3.07
C PHE A 286 21.11 45.80 -1.82
N ASP A 287 21.72 46.75 -1.12
CA ASP A 287 22.37 46.56 0.18
C ASP A 287 21.34 46.37 1.32
N ASP A 288 20.07 46.73 1.08
CA ASP A 288 18.97 46.67 2.04
C ASP A 288 17.66 46.29 1.34
N ASP A 289 17.02 45.21 1.79
CA ASP A 289 15.83 44.65 1.12
C ASP A 289 14.64 45.63 1.11
N ALA A 290 14.40 46.34 2.22
CA ALA A 290 13.32 47.32 2.31
C ALA A 290 13.55 48.52 1.37
N ARG A 291 14.79 48.99 1.28
CA ARG A 291 15.19 50.07 0.36
C ARG A 291 15.07 49.64 -1.10
N MET A 292 15.44 48.40 -1.42
CA MET A 292 15.28 47.85 -2.77
C MET A 292 13.81 47.90 -3.21
N TRP A 293 12.89 47.36 -2.39
CA TRP A 293 11.46 47.36 -2.71
C TRP A 293 10.85 48.76 -2.74
N GLN A 294 11.27 49.64 -1.83
CA GLN A 294 10.83 51.04 -1.83
C GLN A 294 11.29 51.78 -3.10
N THR A 295 12.54 51.56 -3.53
CA THR A 295 13.09 52.18 -4.75
C THR A 295 12.33 51.71 -5.98
N LEU A 296 12.04 50.40 -6.07
CA LEU A 296 11.23 49.85 -7.17
C LEU A 296 9.82 50.46 -7.20
N ALA A 297 9.18 50.64 -6.04
CA ALA A 297 7.82 51.17 -5.97
C ALA A 297 7.71 52.68 -6.27
N THR A 298 8.81 53.43 -6.14
CA THR A 298 8.80 54.90 -6.21
C THR A 298 9.49 55.47 -7.44
N ASP A 299 10.41 54.74 -8.09
CA ASP A 299 11.10 55.23 -9.30
C ASP A 299 10.14 55.21 -10.51
N PRO A 300 9.76 56.38 -11.06
CA PRO A 300 8.79 56.47 -12.15
C PRO A 300 9.32 55.92 -13.48
N ARG A 301 10.62 55.60 -13.57
CA ARG A 301 11.23 54.99 -14.76
C ARG A 301 11.03 53.47 -14.82
N VAL A 302 10.53 52.85 -13.74
CA VAL A 302 10.28 51.40 -13.69
C VAL A 302 9.16 51.05 -14.68
N PRO A 303 9.40 50.13 -15.63
CA PRO A 303 8.38 49.76 -16.61
C PRO A 303 7.19 49.03 -15.98
N ASP A 304 5.97 49.34 -16.40
CA ASP A 304 4.78 48.58 -16.04
C ASP A 304 4.61 47.36 -16.98
N ARG A 305 5.44 46.33 -16.75
CA ARG A 305 5.42 45.07 -17.51
C ARG A 305 4.85 43.93 -16.71
N THR A 306 4.02 43.11 -17.35
CA THR A 306 3.45 41.90 -16.76
C THR A 306 3.62 40.69 -17.66
N VAL A 307 3.61 39.49 -17.08
CA VAL A 307 3.72 38.21 -17.78
C VAL A 307 2.75 37.18 -17.22
N GLY A 308 2.41 36.15 -18.00
CA GLY A 308 1.72 34.97 -17.50
C GLY A 308 2.60 34.16 -16.55
N ARG A 309 2.00 33.35 -15.68
CA ARG A 309 2.75 32.52 -14.72
C ARG A 309 3.59 31.45 -15.43
N ALA A 310 4.79 31.18 -14.92
CA ALA A 310 5.56 30.00 -15.31
C ALA A 310 4.84 28.71 -14.84
N VAL A 311 4.46 27.85 -15.79
CA VAL A 311 3.82 26.56 -15.50
C VAL A 311 4.85 25.45 -15.67
N PRO A 312 5.13 24.65 -14.62
CA PRO A 312 6.07 23.54 -14.74
C PRO A 312 5.51 22.43 -15.65
N PRO A 313 6.37 21.66 -16.32
CA PRO A 313 5.94 20.54 -17.16
C PRO A 313 5.24 19.45 -16.34
N GLU A 314 4.31 18.73 -16.96
CA GLU A 314 3.64 17.61 -16.32
C GLU A 314 4.64 16.50 -15.98
N ARG A 315 4.59 16.04 -14.72
CA ARG A 315 5.42 14.95 -14.23
C ARG A 315 4.61 13.66 -14.16
N PRO A 316 5.11 12.53 -14.69
CA PRO A 316 4.41 11.26 -14.57
C PRO A 316 4.24 10.88 -13.09
N PRO A 317 3.11 10.27 -12.71
CA PRO A 317 2.87 9.85 -11.33
C PRO A 317 3.91 8.82 -10.89
N PHE A 318 4.22 8.81 -9.59
CA PHE A 318 5.12 7.83 -9.02
C PHE A 318 4.56 6.41 -9.22
N ARG A 319 5.38 5.53 -9.81
CA ARG A 319 5.09 4.10 -9.91
C ARG A 319 6.06 3.35 -9.02
N PRO A 320 5.60 2.70 -7.93
CA PRO A 320 6.49 1.93 -7.07
C PRO A 320 7.06 0.74 -7.86
N PRO A 321 8.30 0.31 -7.55
CA PRO A 321 8.81 -0.95 -8.08
C PRO A 321 7.92 -2.10 -7.62
N LEU A 322 7.58 -3.00 -8.56
CA LEU A 322 6.77 -4.18 -8.29
C LEU A 322 7.49 -5.06 -7.27
N SER A 323 6.85 -5.37 -6.14
CA SER A 323 7.39 -6.37 -5.24
C SER A 323 7.30 -7.76 -5.88
N PRO A 324 8.19 -8.71 -5.52
CA PRO A 324 8.09 -10.09 -6.00
C PRO A 324 6.72 -10.73 -5.74
N GLY A 325 6.00 -10.31 -4.69
CA GLY A 325 4.63 -10.73 -4.38
C GLY A 325 3.52 -9.93 -5.08
N ASP A 326 3.84 -8.80 -5.74
CA ASP A 326 2.90 -8.02 -6.55
C ASP A 326 2.81 -8.54 -8.00
N ARG A 327 3.61 -9.56 -8.35
CA ARG A 327 3.24 -10.45 -9.45
C ARG A 327 2.03 -11.23 -8.97
N GLY A 328 0.86 -10.59 -9.05
CA GLY A 328 -0.40 -11.22 -8.72
C GLY A 328 -0.42 -12.59 -9.38
N LEU A 329 -0.59 -13.64 -8.58
CA LEU A 329 -0.96 -14.94 -9.10
C LEU A 329 -2.16 -14.67 -10.00
N HIS A 330 -2.01 -14.98 -11.29
CA HIS A 330 -3.14 -14.94 -12.19
C HIS A 330 -4.22 -15.84 -11.56
N PRO A 331 -5.51 -15.49 -11.60
CA PRO A 331 -6.58 -16.34 -11.04
C PRO A 331 -6.51 -17.79 -11.54
N GLU A 332 -5.95 -18.00 -12.74
CA GLU A 332 -5.66 -19.32 -13.32
C GLU A 332 -4.53 -20.09 -12.62
N GLU A 333 -3.52 -19.43 -12.05
CA GLU A 333 -2.43 -20.07 -11.30
C GLU A 333 -2.90 -20.45 -9.88
N ALA A 334 -3.78 -19.65 -9.27
CA ALA A 334 -4.45 -19.99 -8.01
C ALA A 334 -5.40 -21.20 -8.18
N ALA A 335 -6.07 -21.31 -9.32
CA ALA A 335 -6.90 -22.46 -9.67
C ALA A 335 -6.09 -23.75 -9.93
N GLN A 336 -4.82 -23.63 -10.32
CA GLN A 336 -3.91 -24.78 -10.53
C GLN A 336 -3.40 -25.40 -9.22
N ALA A 337 -3.58 -24.73 -8.08
CA ALA A 337 -3.20 -25.25 -6.76
C ALA A 337 -4.22 -26.26 -6.17
N VAL A 338 -5.35 -26.49 -6.86
CA VAL A 338 -6.32 -27.55 -6.52
C VAL A 338 -5.88 -28.84 -7.21
N VAL A 339 -5.27 -29.77 -6.46
CA VAL A 339 -4.90 -31.10 -6.95
C VAL A 339 -5.81 -32.16 -6.32
N GLY A 340 -6.47 -32.94 -7.16
CA GLY A 340 -7.43 -33.98 -6.77
C GLY A 340 -8.67 -33.98 -7.67
N PRO A 341 -9.67 -34.86 -7.43
CA PRO A 341 -10.88 -34.96 -8.26
C PRO A 341 -11.68 -33.65 -8.39
N ALA A 342 -11.47 -32.67 -7.49
CA ALA A 342 -12.00 -31.31 -7.57
C ALA A 342 -11.45 -30.46 -8.75
N ALA A 343 -10.30 -30.84 -9.33
CA ALA A 343 -9.75 -30.15 -10.51
C ALA A 343 -10.63 -30.31 -11.76
N ALA A 344 -11.44 -31.38 -11.82
CA ALA A 344 -12.39 -31.61 -12.92
C ALA A 344 -13.58 -30.63 -12.87
N VAL A 345 -13.97 -30.17 -11.69
CA VAL A 345 -15.10 -29.25 -11.47
C VAL A 345 -14.68 -27.79 -11.69
N ALA A 346 -13.48 -27.40 -11.26
CA ALA A 346 -12.94 -26.06 -11.50
C ALA A 346 -12.80 -25.75 -13.01
N ARG A 347 -12.41 -26.74 -13.83
CA ARG A 347 -12.37 -26.60 -15.31
C ARG A 347 -13.76 -26.47 -15.94
N ALA A 348 -14.80 -27.02 -15.33
CA ALA A 348 -16.18 -26.91 -15.81
C ALA A 348 -16.77 -25.52 -15.53
N MET A 349 -16.44 -24.89 -14.39
CA MET A 349 -16.94 -23.56 -14.04
C MET A 349 -16.29 -22.42 -14.85
N THR A 350 -15.04 -22.57 -15.29
CA THR A 350 -14.40 -21.59 -16.19
C THR A 350 -14.96 -21.63 -17.62
N ALA A 351 -15.60 -22.72 -18.03
CA ALA A 351 -16.19 -22.87 -19.37
C ALA A 351 -17.59 -22.24 -19.48
N ASP A 352 -18.26 -21.97 -18.35
CA ASP A 352 -19.67 -21.50 -18.30
C ASP A 352 -19.85 -20.10 -17.72
N ALA A 353 -18.75 -19.37 -17.49
CA ALA A 353 -18.81 -17.96 -17.08
C ALA A 353 -19.22 -17.08 -18.28
N GLN A 354 -20.53 -16.96 -18.55
CA GLN A 354 -21.03 -15.84 -19.33
C GLN A 354 -20.92 -14.54 -18.51
N PRO A 355 -20.45 -13.43 -19.12
CA PRO A 355 -20.37 -12.15 -18.44
C PRO A 355 -21.77 -11.64 -18.08
N LEU A 356 -21.97 -11.30 -16.80
CA LEU A 356 -23.18 -10.63 -16.32
C LEU A 356 -23.37 -9.28 -17.04
N PRO A 357 -24.60 -8.91 -17.45
CA PRO A 357 -24.86 -7.60 -18.03
C PRO A 357 -24.84 -6.51 -16.95
N ALA A 358 -24.37 -5.32 -17.35
CA ALA A 358 -24.23 -4.14 -16.51
C ALA A 358 -25.58 -3.70 -15.89
N VAL A 359 -25.59 -3.53 -14.57
CA VAL A 359 -26.71 -2.95 -13.83
C VAL A 359 -26.64 -1.42 -14.00
N ALA A 360 -27.73 -0.84 -14.52
CA ALA A 360 -27.91 0.59 -14.69
C ALA A 360 -28.13 1.32 -13.35
N GLU A 361 -27.55 2.52 -13.23
CA GLU A 361 -27.74 3.44 -12.08
C GLU A 361 -29.21 3.89 -11.94
N PRO A 362 -29.72 4.10 -10.70
CA PRO A 362 -31.03 4.70 -10.49
C PRO A 362 -30.95 6.24 -10.48
N PRO A 363 -32.03 6.95 -10.88
CA PRO A 363 -32.03 8.40 -11.00
C PRO A 363 -32.24 9.12 -9.66
N ALA A 364 -31.70 10.34 -9.58
CA ALA A 364 -31.85 11.27 -8.48
C ALA A 364 -33.31 11.71 -8.30
N ALA A 365 -33.80 11.68 -7.06
CA ALA A 365 -35.05 12.28 -6.64
C ALA A 365 -34.80 13.30 -5.52
N GLU A 366 -35.38 14.48 -5.73
CA GLU A 366 -35.39 15.66 -4.88
C GLU A 366 -36.00 15.39 -3.50
N THR A 367 -35.45 16.00 -2.44
CA THR A 367 -36.24 16.40 -1.27
C THR A 367 -35.61 17.65 -0.63
N GLU A 368 -36.19 18.80 -0.95
CA GLU A 368 -36.06 20.04 -0.17
C GLU A 368 -36.92 19.98 1.11
N ARG A 369 -36.54 20.85 2.06
CA ARG A 369 -37.13 21.24 3.36
C ARG A 369 -36.62 20.45 4.56
N SER A 370 -36.36 21.05 5.73
CA SER A 370 -36.23 22.44 6.20
C SER A 370 -35.91 22.30 7.69
N ILE A 371 -34.83 22.92 8.19
CA ILE A 371 -34.77 23.32 9.60
C ILE A 371 -34.13 24.71 9.63
N ALA A 372 -34.93 25.66 10.09
CA ALA A 372 -34.62 27.07 10.22
C ALA A 372 -33.95 27.36 11.58
N GLU A 373 -33.19 28.46 11.58
CA GLU A 373 -33.01 29.44 12.66
C GLU A 373 -32.42 28.98 14.01
N ALA A 374 -31.15 29.36 14.24
CA ALA A 374 -30.68 29.85 15.54
C ALA A 374 -29.47 30.78 15.36
N GLU A 375 -29.77 32.08 15.33
CA GLU A 375 -29.01 33.23 15.86
C GLU A 375 -27.46 33.29 15.77
N SER A 376 -27.00 34.21 14.91
CA SER A 376 -25.68 34.80 14.93
C SER A 376 -25.48 35.72 16.16
N PRO A 377 -24.39 35.62 16.94
CA PRO A 377 -24.01 36.71 17.84
C PRO A 377 -23.27 37.81 17.07
N THR A 378 -23.72 39.04 17.29
CA THR A 378 -23.14 40.30 16.83
C THR A 378 -21.71 40.50 17.38
N PRO A 379 -20.77 41.09 16.61
CA PRO A 379 -19.38 41.26 17.03
C PRO A 379 -19.23 42.36 18.08
N MET A 380 -18.52 42.06 19.17
CA MET A 380 -18.11 43.04 20.17
C MET A 380 -17.00 43.96 19.65
N ALA A 381 -17.11 45.22 20.08
CA ALA A 381 -16.30 46.40 19.79
C ALA A 381 -14.77 46.22 19.64
N ASN A 382 -14.21 46.92 18.65
CA ASN A 382 -12.78 47.17 18.45
C ASN A 382 -12.16 48.02 19.58
N PRO A 383 -10.94 47.70 20.07
CA PRO A 383 -10.03 48.69 20.63
C PRO A 383 -9.21 49.38 19.51
N PRO A 384 -8.63 50.58 19.76
CA PRO A 384 -8.19 51.47 18.70
C PRO A 384 -6.85 51.08 18.06
N ALA A 385 -6.73 51.52 16.82
CA ALA A 385 -5.64 51.39 15.87
C ALA A 385 -4.21 51.40 16.44
N SER A 386 -3.40 50.46 15.97
CA SER A 386 -1.96 50.68 15.74
C SER A 386 -1.71 50.73 14.24
N ASP A 387 -1.00 51.77 13.80
CA ASP A 387 -0.57 51.98 12.42
C ASP A 387 0.18 50.76 11.85
N SER A 388 -0.52 49.96 11.06
CA SER A 388 0.09 49.08 10.07
C SER A 388 -0.87 48.95 8.90
N THR A 389 -0.46 49.48 7.76
CA THR A 389 -1.15 49.33 6.46
C THR A 389 -1.43 47.84 6.22
N PRO A 390 -2.69 47.40 6.09
CA PRO A 390 -2.97 45.99 5.83
C PRO A 390 -2.80 45.73 4.33
N TYR A 391 -1.75 45.00 3.95
CA TYR A 391 -1.78 44.25 2.69
C TYR A 391 -2.79 43.12 2.86
N THR A 392 -3.93 43.22 2.20
CA THR A 392 -4.91 42.13 2.11
C THR A 392 -4.34 41.05 1.20
N ALA A 393 -3.76 39.99 1.77
CA ALA A 393 -3.49 38.76 1.05
C ALA A 393 -4.81 38.01 0.82
N MET A 394 -5.24 37.91 -0.43
CA MET A 394 -6.41 37.14 -0.82
C MET A 394 -5.97 35.70 -1.10
N PHE A 395 -6.26 34.78 -0.17
CA PHE A 395 -6.01 33.35 -0.38
C PHE A 395 -7.22 32.73 -1.10
N SER A 396 -7.05 32.34 -2.36
CA SER A 396 -8.02 31.47 -3.04
C SER A 396 -7.65 30.02 -2.82
N ILE A 397 -8.57 29.22 -2.28
CA ILE A 397 -8.44 27.76 -2.22
C ILE A 397 -9.05 27.19 -3.51
N GLY A 398 -8.20 26.69 -4.41
CA GLY A 398 -8.53 26.15 -5.74
C GLY A 398 -7.29 26.16 -6.66
N PRO A 399 -7.28 25.45 -7.82
CA PRO A 399 -6.19 25.58 -8.77
C PRO A 399 -6.08 27.06 -9.21
N PRO A 400 -4.92 27.70 -9.03
CA PRO A 400 -4.80 29.15 -9.18
C PRO A 400 -4.97 29.58 -10.64
N ASP A 401 -5.83 30.58 -10.84
CA ASP A 401 -6.26 31.10 -12.15
C ASP A 401 -5.05 31.42 -13.06
N PRO A 402 -4.92 30.77 -14.24
CA PRO A 402 -3.82 31.01 -15.17
C PRO A 402 -3.84 32.39 -15.83
N SER A 403 -4.94 33.15 -15.70
CA SER A 403 -5.07 34.50 -16.26
C SER A 403 -4.42 35.60 -15.40
N LEU A 404 -3.96 35.28 -14.19
CA LEU A 404 -3.29 36.22 -13.29
C LEU A 404 -1.94 36.67 -13.87
N ARG A 405 -1.89 37.93 -14.30
CA ARG A 405 -0.67 38.59 -14.78
C ARG A 405 0.18 39.03 -13.58
N ILE A 406 1.45 38.68 -13.58
CA ILE A 406 2.42 39.03 -12.54
C ILE A 406 3.34 40.16 -13.01
N SER A 407 3.75 41.06 -12.11
CA SER A 407 4.67 42.16 -12.43
C SER A 407 6.09 41.63 -12.66
N GLN A 408 6.61 41.77 -13.88
CA GLN A 408 7.97 41.31 -14.23
C GLN A 408 9.07 42.02 -13.41
N PRO A 409 9.04 43.36 -13.22
CA PRO A 409 10.03 44.04 -12.39
C PRO A 409 10.13 43.47 -10.97
N HIS A 410 9.00 43.16 -10.34
CA HIS A 410 8.98 42.61 -8.99
C HIS A 410 9.55 41.19 -8.92
N MET A 411 9.42 40.41 -10.00
CA MET A 411 9.97 39.06 -10.07
C MET A 411 11.46 39.06 -10.46
N ALA A 412 11.95 40.12 -11.10
CA ALA A 412 13.32 40.22 -11.60
C ALA A 412 14.36 40.56 -10.52
N LEU A 413 14.02 41.42 -9.55
CA LEU A 413 14.97 41.85 -8.51
C LEU A 413 15.52 40.69 -7.65
N PRO A 414 14.72 39.69 -7.26
CA PRO A 414 15.23 38.50 -6.56
C PRO A 414 16.33 37.75 -7.32
N ALA A 415 16.42 37.87 -8.65
CA ALA A 415 17.49 37.25 -9.41
C ALA A 415 18.87 37.89 -9.13
N ILE A 416 18.89 39.20 -8.81
CA ILE A 416 20.13 39.93 -8.44
C ILE A 416 20.56 39.55 -7.03
N THR A 417 19.65 39.57 -6.06
CA THR A 417 19.96 39.22 -4.67
C THR A 417 20.33 37.74 -4.54
N GLY A 418 19.61 36.85 -5.23
CA GLY A 418 19.97 35.43 -5.33
C GLY A 418 21.36 35.23 -5.94
N ALA A 419 21.69 35.92 -7.02
CA ALA A 419 23.03 35.79 -7.64
C ALA A 419 24.19 36.26 -6.73
N ALA A 420 23.91 37.08 -5.71
CA ALA A 420 24.89 37.56 -4.75
C ALA A 420 25.15 36.60 -3.58
N GLU A 421 24.40 35.50 -3.46
CA GLU A 421 24.55 34.54 -2.36
C GLU A 421 25.98 34.02 -2.22
N SER A 422 26.44 33.75 -1.01
CA SER A 422 27.86 33.38 -0.78
C SER A 422 28.19 31.97 -1.31
N ASP A 423 27.23 31.05 -1.25
CA ASP A 423 27.35 29.74 -1.87
C ASP A 423 27.08 29.84 -3.38
N PRO A 424 28.05 29.50 -4.25
CA PRO A 424 27.88 29.53 -5.71
C PRO A 424 26.70 28.68 -6.22
N LEU A 425 26.45 27.51 -5.62
CA LEU A 425 25.35 26.63 -6.03
C LEU A 425 24.01 27.26 -5.67
N GLN A 426 23.88 27.77 -4.44
CA GLN A 426 22.70 28.53 -4.02
C GLN A 426 22.46 29.71 -4.96
N ALA A 427 23.50 30.48 -5.27
CA ALA A 427 23.40 31.64 -6.14
C ALA A 427 22.87 31.30 -7.53
N ALA A 428 23.31 30.19 -8.11
CA ALA A 428 22.82 29.71 -9.39
C ALA A 428 21.34 29.28 -9.32
N LEU A 429 20.96 28.50 -8.31
CA LEU A 429 19.59 27.99 -8.16
C LEU A 429 18.59 29.12 -7.94
N ASP A 430 18.90 30.06 -7.05
CA ASP A 430 18.03 31.17 -6.70
C ASP A 430 17.86 32.14 -7.87
N ALA A 431 18.97 32.51 -8.52
CA ALA A 431 18.93 33.42 -9.67
C ALA A 431 18.21 32.82 -10.88
N VAL A 432 18.45 31.54 -11.20
CA VAL A 432 17.76 30.85 -12.30
C VAL A 432 16.27 30.72 -12.02
N PHE A 433 15.88 30.34 -10.80
CA PHE A 433 14.47 30.24 -10.45
C PHE A 433 13.78 31.61 -10.52
N ALA A 434 14.37 32.67 -9.98
CA ALA A 434 13.82 34.02 -10.07
C ALA A 434 13.68 34.49 -11.53
N ALA A 435 14.66 34.14 -12.38
CA ALA A 435 14.60 34.41 -13.82
C ALA A 435 13.48 33.61 -14.50
N VAL A 436 13.27 32.33 -14.15
CA VAL A 436 12.13 31.51 -14.63
C VAL A 436 10.80 32.18 -14.30
N VAL A 437 10.63 32.65 -13.05
CA VAL A 437 9.40 33.34 -12.63
C VAL A 437 9.23 34.67 -13.39
N THR A 438 10.32 35.39 -13.66
CA THR A 438 10.32 36.65 -14.43
C THR A 438 9.94 36.44 -15.90
N TYR A 439 10.44 35.37 -16.52
CA TYR A 439 10.10 34.98 -17.88
C TYR A 439 8.68 34.41 -17.98
N GLY A 440 8.16 33.86 -16.88
CA GLY A 440 6.77 33.42 -16.82
C GLY A 440 6.47 32.31 -17.83
N GLU A 441 5.48 32.52 -18.69
CA GLU A 441 5.13 31.59 -19.78
C GLU A 441 6.29 31.35 -20.79
N ASP A 442 7.21 32.31 -20.94
CA ASP A 442 8.36 32.24 -21.85
C ASP A 442 9.61 31.58 -21.22
N HIS A 443 9.52 31.02 -20.01
CA HIS A 443 10.64 30.40 -19.31
C HIS A 443 11.39 29.28 -20.07
N PRO A 444 10.79 28.51 -21.01
CA PRO A 444 11.55 27.49 -21.74
C PRO A 444 12.69 28.08 -22.57
N ALA A 445 12.55 29.31 -23.08
CA ALA A 445 13.60 30.00 -23.84
C ALA A 445 14.80 30.34 -22.94
N LEU A 446 14.53 30.80 -21.71
CA LEU A 446 15.57 31.06 -20.71
C LEU A 446 16.30 29.78 -20.32
N LEU A 447 15.57 28.69 -20.03
CA LEU A 447 16.18 27.42 -19.63
C LEU A 447 17.10 26.86 -20.72
N ALA A 448 16.72 26.97 -22.00
CA ALA A 448 17.57 26.57 -23.13
C ALA A 448 18.89 27.36 -23.19
N GLU A 449 18.85 28.67 -22.89
CA GLU A 449 20.05 29.50 -22.84
C GLU A 449 20.94 29.14 -21.63
N VAL A 450 20.34 28.90 -20.47
CA VAL A 450 21.07 28.47 -19.27
C VAL A 450 21.75 27.11 -19.50
N TRP A 451 21.08 26.16 -20.16
CA TRP A 451 21.68 24.90 -20.58
C TRP A 451 22.92 25.11 -21.45
N SER A 452 22.84 25.99 -22.45
CA SER A 452 24.00 26.31 -23.30
C SER A 452 25.19 26.87 -22.49
N ALA A 453 24.92 27.66 -21.45
CA ALA A 453 25.97 28.20 -20.57
C ALA A 453 26.60 27.11 -19.68
N VAL A 454 25.82 26.14 -19.21
CA VAL A 454 26.29 24.99 -18.43
C VAL A 454 27.13 24.05 -19.31
N GLU A 455 26.69 23.75 -20.52
CA GLU A 455 27.37 22.83 -21.44
C GLU A 455 28.62 23.44 -22.10
N GLY A 456 28.53 24.69 -22.56
CA GLY A 456 29.63 25.38 -23.25
C GLY A 456 30.86 25.65 -22.38
N ARG A 457 30.75 25.47 -21.05
CA ARG A 457 31.85 25.61 -20.08
C ARG A 457 32.33 24.28 -19.49
N ARG A 458 31.74 23.15 -19.89
CA ARG A 458 32.23 21.80 -19.58
C ARG A 458 33.33 21.32 -20.55
N SER A 459 33.61 22.08 -21.61
CA SER A 459 34.58 21.76 -22.68
C SER A 459 36.00 22.22 -22.38
#